data_AF-A0A4P7GKW5-F1
#
_entry.id   AF-A0A4P7GKW5-F1
#
_cell.length_a   1.000
_cell.length_b   1.000
_cell.length_c   1.000
_cell.angle_alpha   90.00
_cell.angle_beta   90.00
_cell.angle_gamma   90.00
#
_symmetry.space_group_name_H-M   'P 1'
#
loop_
_entity.id
_entity.type
_entity.pdbx_description
1 polymer ?
#
loop_
_entity_poly.entity_id
_entity_poly.type
_entity_poly.pdbx_seq_one_letter_code
_entity_poly.pdbx_strand_id
1 'polypeptide(L)'
;MAHQRLLGPGGRGRGRRGAGDRTRRRPVPPGDRGRRPAGGGAHGHDAHAVRPRRPRGCDGLRDLPARRGRFRPRRWGPGRGDRRPPPPRPGRVDRRPLQRRGHARRGVGPRRGRPGHGVIPPVLGVDACRAGWVGASLRDGRVELLTAPTVAALVARLAVAPAVVGIDIPIGLPDTGHRLADVAARTELPVGRKSSVFPTPARAAVAATTWQEANAANRSATGKGLSHQAFNLCGKVAEVDAWVRGGLGLVVIEVHPEVSFTALGADTLASKKTAAGRATREAALRAAGIVVPADLRGPGVGADDALDACAVAWTALRHARGESRTLPEVAERFSDGLAAAIHV
;
A
#
# COMPACT_ATOMS: atom_id res chain seq x y z
N MET A 1 -46.24 36.64 71.04
CA MET A 1 -44.88 37.10 70.67
C MET A 1 -44.89 37.32 69.16
N ALA A 2 -45.28 38.48 68.60
CA ALA A 2 -44.63 39.81 68.59
C ALA A 2 -43.19 39.69 68.01
N HIS A 3 -42.71 40.31 66.92
CA HIS A 3 -43.03 41.49 66.09
C HIS A 3 -42.49 41.26 64.64
N GLN A 4 -43.20 41.62 63.54
CA GLN A 4 -43.07 42.84 62.70
C GLN A 4 -41.68 43.11 62.08
N ARG A 5 -41.52 43.07 60.74
CA ARG A 5 -41.73 44.13 59.69
C ARG A 5 -40.76 45.32 59.75
N LEU A 6 -40.22 45.73 58.58
CA LEU A 6 -40.13 47.09 57.98
C LEU A 6 -38.98 47.12 56.94
N LEU A 7 -39.25 47.26 55.63
CA LEU A 7 -39.46 48.49 54.84
C LEU A 7 -38.22 49.40 54.67
N GLY A 8 -37.80 49.57 53.41
CA GLY A 8 -37.84 50.89 52.78
C GLY A 8 -36.55 51.72 52.66
N PRO A 9 -36.57 52.82 51.86
CA PRO A 9 -35.63 53.00 50.75
C PRO A 9 -34.91 54.38 50.69
N GLY A 10 -33.97 54.52 49.75
CA GLY A 10 -33.74 55.76 48.99
C GLY A 10 -32.72 56.78 49.54
N GLY A 11 -31.97 57.42 48.63
CA GLY A 11 -31.19 58.62 48.96
C GLY A 11 -30.10 58.99 47.96
N ARG A 12 -30.42 59.88 47.03
CA ARG A 12 -29.48 60.52 46.08
C ARG A 12 -28.64 61.59 46.79
N GLY A 13 -27.40 61.79 46.38
CA GLY A 13 -26.58 62.95 46.78
C GLY A 13 -25.47 63.25 45.77
N ARG A 14 -25.49 64.45 45.19
CA ARG A 14 -24.59 64.98 44.15
C ARG A 14 -23.28 65.51 44.74
N GLY A 15 -22.20 65.51 43.96
CA GLY A 15 -21.03 66.35 44.23
C GLY A 15 -19.91 66.21 43.19
N ARG A 16 -19.82 67.16 42.26
CA ARG A 16 -18.74 67.30 41.24
C ARG A 16 -17.46 67.87 41.85
N ARG A 17 -16.31 67.50 41.25
CA ARG A 17 -15.01 68.21 41.01
C ARG A 17 -13.94 67.11 40.85
N GLY A 18 -13.01 67.06 39.91
CA GLY A 18 -12.58 67.90 38.80
C GLY A 18 -11.15 67.45 38.43
N ALA A 19 -10.86 67.43 37.12
CA ALA A 19 -9.54 67.55 36.48
C ALA A 19 -8.48 66.41 36.52
N GLY A 20 -8.15 65.94 35.30
CA GLY A 20 -6.79 65.65 34.81
C GLY A 20 -6.18 64.29 35.18
N ASP A 21 -5.39 63.60 34.35
CA ASP A 21 -4.88 63.84 33.00
C ASP A 21 -4.16 62.56 32.51
N ARG A 22 -4.19 62.32 31.20
CA ARG A 22 -3.23 61.59 30.35
C ARG A 22 -2.84 60.12 30.62
N THR A 23 -3.53 59.30 29.84
CA THR A 23 -3.07 58.15 29.04
C THR A 23 -1.57 58.12 28.65
N ARG A 24 -0.94 56.94 28.79
CA ARG A 24 0.20 56.51 27.92
C ARG A 24 0.07 55.04 27.54
N ARG A 25 -0.33 54.79 26.29
CA ARG A 25 -0.04 53.56 25.53
C ARG A 25 1.40 53.66 25.01
N ARG A 26 2.17 52.57 25.05
CA ARG A 26 3.51 52.48 24.42
C ARG A 26 3.46 51.60 23.16
N PRO A 27 4.36 51.86 22.18
CA PRO A 27 4.13 51.57 20.76
C PRO A 27 5.06 50.50 20.15
N VAL A 28 4.69 50.09 18.93
CA VAL A 28 5.40 49.24 17.96
C VAL A 28 6.63 49.97 17.38
N PRO A 29 7.74 49.29 17.03
CA PRO A 29 8.78 49.85 16.17
C PRO A 29 8.73 49.32 14.70
N PRO A 30 9.19 50.12 13.73
CA PRO A 30 9.08 49.86 12.29
C PRO A 30 10.33 49.18 11.70
N GLY A 31 10.22 48.71 10.45
CA GLY A 31 11.38 48.37 9.60
C GLY A 31 11.75 49.53 8.67
N ASP A 32 13.00 49.53 8.18
CA ASP A 32 13.33 50.04 6.84
C ASP A 32 14.72 49.55 6.35
N ARG A 33 14.91 49.77 5.05
CA ARG A 33 15.85 49.22 4.06
C ARG A 33 17.31 49.66 4.18
N GLY A 34 18.20 48.77 3.71
CA GLY A 34 19.18 49.09 2.66
C GLY A 34 20.59 49.55 3.06
N ARG A 35 21.61 48.77 2.68
CA ARG A 35 22.73 49.16 1.76
C ARG A 35 23.84 48.10 1.74
N ARG A 36 24.31 47.79 0.53
CA ARG A 36 25.62 47.16 0.24
C ARG A 36 26.75 48.16 0.53
N PRO A 37 27.99 47.67 0.70
CA PRO A 37 28.95 47.87 -0.39
C PRO A 37 29.77 46.62 -0.73
N ALA A 38 30.46 46.73 -1.86
CA ALA A 38 31.23 45.71 -2.54
C ALA A 38 32.70 45.68 -2.11
N GLY A 39 33.36 44.55 -2.42
CA GLY A 39 34.65 44.58 -3.11
C GLY A 39 35.90 44.17 -2.32
N GLY A 40 36.52 43.08 -2.80
CA GLY A 40 37.98 43.03 -3.03
C GLY A 40 38.82 42.20 -2.06
N GLY A 41 39.53 41.20 -2.58
CA GLY A 41 40.67 40.58 -1.90
C GLY A 41 40.93 39.13 -2.31
N ALA A 42 41.80 38.93 -3.30
CA ALA A 42 42.26 37.65 -3.81
C ALA A 42 43.39 37.03 -2.96
N HIS A 43 43.89 35.87 -3.42
CA HIS A 43 45.02 35.03 -2.95
C HIS A 43 44.58 33.88 -2.04
N GLY A 44 44.94 32.61 -2.26
CA GLY A 44 45.80 31.96 -3.24
C GLY A 44 45.77 30.45 -2.97
N HIS A 45 45.92 29.66 -4.03
CA HIS A 45 46.45 28.30 -4.12
C HIS A 45 46.44 27.40 -2.86
N ASP A 46 45.70 26.27 -2.91
CA ASP A 46 46.37 24.97 -2.95
C ASP A 46 45.46 23.85 -3.46
N ALA A 47 45.97 23.16 -4.48
CA ALA A 47 45.30 22.09 -5.19
C ALA A 47 45.80 20.73 -4.66
N HIS A 48 44.93 19.96 -4.02
CA HIS A 48 45.14 18.53 -3.81
C HIS A 48 44.12 17.73 -4.60
N ALA A 49 44.43 17.51 -5.88
CA ALA A 49 43.76 16.54 -6.74
C ALA A 49 44.26 15.13 -6.40
N VAL A 50 43.41 14.33 -5.76
CA VAL A 50 43.63 12.91 -5.55
C VAL A 50 43.32 12.16 -6.84
N ARG A 51 44.37 11.66 -7.52
CA ARG A 51 44.26 10.79 -8.69
C ARG A 51 43.96 9.34 -8.25
N PRO A 52 42.96 8.64 -8.80
CA PRO A 52 42.87 7.19 -8.65
C PRO A 52 43.87 6.48 -9.58
N ARG A 53 44.67 5.58 -8.98
CA ARG A 53 45.64 4.71 -9.66
C ARG A 53 44.91 3.61 -10.45
N ARG A 54 45.28 3.41 -11.72
CA ARG A 54 44.95 2.22 -12.51
C ARG A 54 45.86 1.06 -12.13
N PRO A 55 45.34 -0.18 -12.00
CA PRO A 55 46.14 -1.38 -12.24
C PRO A 55 46.06 -1.82 -13.70
N ARG A 56 47.18 -2.35 -14.17
CA ARG A 56 47.47 -2.83 -15.53
C ARG A 56 46.73 -4.14 -15.84
N GLY A 57 46.51 -4.37 -17.14
CA GLY A 57 45.77 -5.50 -17.68
C GLY A 57 46.44 -6.86 -17.54
N CYS A 58 45.67 -7.88 -17.87
CA CYS A 58 46.14 -9.18 -18.33
C CYS A 58 45.53 -9.39 -19.72
N ASP A 59 46.42 -9.50 -20.70
CA ASP A 59 46.13 -9.97 -22.05
C ASP A 59 45.78 -11.45 -22.06
N GLY A 60 44.93 -11.84 -23.02
CA GLY A 60 44.97 -13.17 -23.61
C GLY A 60 43.87 -14.14 -23.19
N LEU A 61 42.80 -14.18 -23.98
CA LEU A 61 42.37 -15.41 -24.66
C LEU A 61 41.41 -15.05 -25.80
N ARG A 62 41.83 -15.45 -27.00
CA ARG A 62 41.18 -15.22 -28.28
C ARG A 62 40.18 -16.35 -28.60
N ASP A 63 39.27 -16.00 -29.52
CA ASP A 63 38.62 -16.84 -30.53
C ASP A 63 37.51 -17.81 -30.11
N LEU A 64 36.25 -17.39 -30.30
CA LEU A 64 35.19 -18.24 -30.89
C LEU A 64 34.23 -17.40 -31.77
N PRO A 65 33.75 -17.92 -32.93
CA PRO A 65 33.24 -17.11 -34.03
C PRO A 65 31.74 -16.74 -33.97
N ALA A 66 31.45 -15.54 -34.46
CA ALA A 66 30.10 -15.02 -34.71
C ALA A 66 29.38 -15.77 -35.84
N ARG A 67 28.30 -16.50 -35.52
CA ARG A 67 27.37 -17.02 -36.52
C ARG A 67 26.38 -15.93 -36.94
N ARG A 68 26.63 -15.33 -38.10
CA ARG A 68 25.66 -14.51 -38.84
C ARG A 68 24.57 -15.41 -39.44
N GLY A 69 23.44 -15.54 -38.73
CA GLY A 69 22.22 -16.10 -39.30
C GLY A 69 21.52 -15.08 -40.20
N ARG A 70 21.58 -15.28 -41.52
CA ARG A 70 20.79 -14.52 -42.50
C ARG A 70 19.31 -14.86 -42.34
N PHE A 71 18.52 -13.93 -41.82
CA PHE A 71 17.06 -13.98 -41.86
C PHE A 71 16.60 -13.72 -43.31
N ARG A 72 15.95 -14.71 -43.94
CA ARG A 72 15.22 -14.54 -45.21
C ARG A 72 13.73 -14.32 -44.89
N PRO A 73 13.07 -13.27 -45.42
CA PRO A 73 11.64 -13.11 -45.25
C PRO A 73 10.88 -14.13 -46.11
N ARG A 74 9.96 -14.87 -45.50
CA ARG A 74 9.03 -15.75 -46.24
C ARG A 74 7.91 -14.91 -46.85
N ARG A 75 7.79 -15.01 -48.17
CA ARG A 75 6.71 -14.47 -49.00
C ARG A 75 5.41 -15.23 -48.68
N TRP A 76 4.37 -14.52 -48.27
CA TRP A 76 3.00 -15.06 -48.22
C TRP A 76 2.39 -15.01 -49.63
N GLY A 77 2.00 -16.16 -50.16
CA GLY A 77 1.17 -16.27 -51.37
C GLY A 77 -0.30 -16.48 -50.98
N PRO A 78 -1.27 -16.11 -51.85
CA PRO A 78 -2.69 -16.22 -51.53
C PRO A 78 -3.27 -17.58 -51.92
N GLY A 79 -4.27 -18.03 -51.15
CA GLY A 79 -5.29 -18.96 -51.62
C GLY A 79 -5.28 -20.35 -50.99
N ARG A 80 -6.31 -20.66 -50.19
CA ARG A 80 -7.41 -21.57 -50.55
C ARG A 80 -8.34 -21.70 -49.34
N GLY A 81 -9.63 -21.44 -49.56
CA GLY A 81 -10.67 -21.83 -48.61
C GLY A 81 -10.82 -23.34 -48.57
N ASP A 82 -11.25 -23.89 -47.44
CA ASP A 82 -12.57 -24.51 -47.36
C ASP A 82 -12.90 -25.02 -45.94
N ARG A 83 -14.19 -24.85 -45.60
CA ARG A 83 -15.06 -25.70 -44.76
C ARG A 83 -14.79 -25.83 -43.26
N ARG A 84 -15.64 -25.11 -42.50
CA ARG A 84 -15.98 -25.43 -41.10
C ARG A 84 -16.91 -26.66 -41.04
N PRO A 85 -16.77 -27.56 -40.05
CA PRO A 85 -17.74 -28.65 -39.84
C PRO A 85 -19.03 -28.13 -39.18
N PRO A 86 -20.20 -28.75 -39.45
CA PRO A 86 -21.48 -28.34 -38.87
C PRO A 86 -21.66 -28.81 -37.41
N PRO A 87 -22.52 -28.13 -36.61
CA PRO A 87 -22.78 -28.48 -35.22
C PRO A 87 -23.69 -29.73 -35.08
N PRO A 88 -23.61 -30.47 -33.96
CA PRO A 88 -24.46 -31.62 -33.69
C PRO A 88 -25.91 -31.21 -33.36
N ARG A 89 -26.87 -32.04 -33.79
CA ARG A 89 -28.32 -31.85 -33.57
C ARG A 89 -28.71 -32.25 -32.13
N PRO A 90 -29.67 -31.57 -31.50
CA PRO A 90 -30.14 -31.94 -30.16
C PRO A 90 -31.03 -33.19 -30.19
N GLY A 91 -30.64 -34.20 -29.42
CA GLY A 91 -31.44 -35.41 -29.19
C GLY A 91 -32.63 -35.14 -28.27
N ARG A 92 -33.80 -35.61 -28.71
CA ARG A 92 -35.04 -35.74 -27.93
C ARG A 92 -34.79 -36.60 -26.70
N VAL A 93 -35.17 -36.11 -25.51
CA VAL A 93 -35.32 -36.93 -24.31
C VAL A 93 -36.80 -36.95 -23.95
N ASP A 94 -37.38 -38.15 -24.04
CA ASP A 94 -38.78 -38.41 -23.71
C ASP A 94 -39.06 -38.15 -22.23
N ARG A 95 -40.14 -37.39 -21.98
CA ARG A 95 -40.76 -37.25 -20.66
C ARG A 95 -41.72 -38.41 -20.46
N ARG A 96 -41.47 -39.27 -19.45
CA ARG A 96 -42.54 -39.98 -18.74
C ARG A 96 -42.30 -39.99 -17.23
N PRO A 97 -43.35 -39.73 -16.43
CA PRO A 97 -43.24 -39.59 -14.99
C PRO A 97 -43.36 -40.96 -14.32
N LEU A 98 -42.53 -41.24 -13.31
CA LEU A 98 -42.73 -42.37 -12.41
C LEU A 98 -42.89 -41.89 -10.97
N GLN A 99 -44.01 -42.34 -10.44
CA GLN A 99 -44.65 -41.92 -9.21
C GLN A 99 -43.84 -42.33 -7.98
N ARG A 100 -43.97 -41.48 -6.96
CA ARG A 100 -43.54 -41.71 -5.58
C ARG A 100 -44.19 -42.98 -5.01
N ARG A 101 -43.39 -43.84 -4.39
CA ARG A 101 -43.80 -44.63 -3.21
C ARG A 101 -42.71 -44.56 -2.16
N GLY A 102 -43.10 -44.03 -1.00
CA GLY A 102 -42.22 -43.87 0.15
C GLY A 102 -42.08 -45.17 0.93
N HIS A 103 -40.90 -45.33 1.53
CA HIS A 103 -40.74 -46.11 2.74
C HIS A 103 -39.85 -45.31 3.70
N ALA A 104 -40.48 -44.80 4.75
CA ALA A 104 -39.83 -44.17 5.88
C ALA A 104 -38.98 -45.21 6.61
N ARG A 105 -37.65 -45.11 6.50
CA ARG A 105 -36.73 -45.70 7.47
C ARG A 105 -36.23 -44.59 8.36
N ARG A 106 -36.46 -44.74 9.67
CA ARG A 106 -35.95 -43.87 10.74
C ARG A 106 -34.42 -43.94 10.73
N GLY A 107 -33.79 -43.08 9.95
CA GLY A 107 -32.37 -42.80 10.05
C GLY A 107 -32.14 -41.94 11.28
N VAL A 108 -31.30 -42.41 12.20
CA VAL A 108 -30.64 -41.57 13.20
C VAL A 108 -29.92 -40.48 12.40
N GLY A 109 -30.53 -39.29 12.34
CA GLY A 109 -29.98 -38.18 11.60
C GLY A 109 -28.56 -37.88 12.12
N PRO A 110 -27.61 -37.50 11.25
CA PRO A 110 -26.32 -37.06 11.73
C PRO A 110 -26.61 -35.91 12.68
N ARG A 111 -26.20 -36.07 13.95
CA ARG A 111 -26.13 -34.95 14.89
C ARG A 111 -25.42 -33.86 14.11
N ARG A 112 -26.12 -32.76 13.82
CA ARG A 112 -25.52 -31.56 13.24
C ARG A 112 -24.44 -31.17 14.24
N GLY A 113 -23.21 -31.60 13.97
CA GLY A 113 -22.06 -31.07 14.64
C GLY A 113 -22.17 -29.57 14.47
N ARG A 114 -21.98 -28.83 15.58
CA ARG A 114 -21.62 -27.42 15.48
C ARG A 114 -20.59 -27.33 14.35
N PRO A 115 -20.71 -26.39 13.38
CA PRO A 115 -19.64 -26.20 12.42
C PRO A 115 -18.37 -26.06 13.24
N GLY A 116 -17.45 -27.03 13.10
CA GLY A 116 -16.15 -26.91 13.73
C GLY A 116 -15.65 -25.54 13.33
N HIS A 117 -15.18 -24.75 14.29
CA HIS A 117 -14.50 -23.50 13.99
C HIS A 117 -13.37 -23.87 13.03
N GLY A 118 -13.63 -23.76 11.72
CA GLY A 118 -12.72 -24.18 10.70
C GLY A 118 -11.48 -23.36 10.94
N VAL A 119 -10.38 -24.01 11.30
CA VAL A 119 -9.12 -23.33 11.52
C VAL A 119 -8.77 -22.72 10.17
N ILE A 120 -9.00 -21.42 10.02
CA ILE A 120 -8.61 -20.70 8.81
C ILE A 120 -7.10 -20.90 8.71
N PRO A 121 -6.55 -21.30 7.54
CA PRO A 121 -5.12 -21.28 7.33
C PRO A 121 -4.56 -19.89 7.70
N PRO A 122 -3.26 -19.77 7.99
CA PRO A 122 -2.70 -18.49 8.37
C PRO A 122 -2.91 -17.50 7.22
N VAL A 123 -2.94 -16.21 7.51
CA VAL A 123 -2.82 -15.18 6.46
C VAL A 123 -1.44 -14.57 6.52
N LEU A 124 -0.98 -14.00 5.41
CA LEU A 124 0.31 -13.34 5.34
C LEU A 124 0.11 -11.87 4.99
N GLY A 125 0.63 -10.96 5.82
CA GLY A 125 0.81 -9.57 5.43
C GLY A 125 2.25 -9.29 5.01
N VAL A 126 2.44 -8.61 3.89
CA VAL A 126 3.76 -8.40 3.28
C VAL A 126 4.03 -6.91 3.08
N ASP A 127 5.22 -6.47 3.49
CA ASP A 127 5.72 -5.12 3.24
C ASP A 127 7.19 -5.13 2.79
N ALA A 128 7.59 -4.09 2.06
CA ALA A 128 8.93 -3.88 1.58
C ALA A 128 9.86 -3.45 2.73
N CYS A 129 10.99 -4.13 2.88
CA CYS A 129 12.00 -3.76 3.88
C CYS A 129 13.41 -3.83 3.29
N ARG A 130 14.41 -3.48 4.12
CA ARG A 130 15.81 -3.45 3.69
C ARG A 130 16.39 -4.83 3.36
N ALA A 131 15.79 -5.90 3.88
CA ALA A 131 16.13 -7.30 3.58
C ALA A 131 15.46 -7.84 2.30
N GLY A 132 14.68 -7.02 1.60
CA GLY A 132 13.77 -7.45 0.54
C GLY A 132 12.34 -7.27 1.02
N TRP A 133 11.77 -8.31 1.62
CA TRP A 133 10.38 -8.32 2.10
C TRP A 133 10.32 -8.82 3.53
N VAL A 134 9.46 -8.20 4.33
CA VAL A 134 9.03 -8.70 5.63
C VAL A 134 7.62 -9.28 5.49
N GLY A 135 7.40 -10.44 6.12
CA GLY A 135 6.11 -11.11 6.18
C GLY A 135 5.65 -11.24 7.62
N ALA A 136 4.42 -10.84 7.92
CA ALA A 136 3.71 -11.11 9.15
C ALA A 136 2.72 -12.25 8.92
N SER A 137 3.12 -13.47 9.28
CA SER A 137 2.25 -14.65 9.25
C SER A 137 1.34 -14.61 10.48
N LEU A 138 0.04 -14.39 10.27
CA LEU A 138 -0.94 -14.23 11.33
C LEU A 138 -1.81 -15.49 11.46
N ARG A 139 -1.76 -16.11 12.64
CA ARG A 139 -2.59 -17.27 13.02
C ARG A 139 -3.08 -17.09 14.45
N ASP A 140 -4.38 -17.23 14.67
CA ASP A 140 -5.01 -17.18 16.00
C ASP A 140 -4.58 -15.94 16.83
N GLY A 141 -4.50 -14.78 16.17
CA GLY A 141 -4.09 -13.51 16.78
C GLY A 141 -2.59 -13.38 17.04
N ARG A 142 -1.78 -14.39 16.74
CA ARG A 142 -0.32 -14.39 16.93
C ARG A 142 0.38 -14.18 15.59
N VAL A 143 1.39 -13.30 15.61
CA VAL A 143 2.21 -13.00 14.44
C VAL A 143 3.57 -13.68 14.56
N GLU A 144 3.99 -14.33 13.48
CA GLU A 144 5.37 -14.72 13.23
C GLU A 144 5.95 -13.82 12.13
N LEU A 145 7.09 -13.19 12.41
CA LEU A 145 7.80 -12.34 11.44
C LEU A 145 8.83 -13.15 10.66
N LEU A 146 8.81 -13.01 9.34
CA LEU A 146 9.71 -13.67 8.40
C LEU A 146 10.33 -12.63 7.47
N THR A 147 11.52 -12.91 6.95
CA THR A 147 12.12 -12.11 5.88
C THR A 147 12.64 -12.97 4.74
N ALA A 148 12.60 -12.41 3.53
CA ALA A 148 13.17 -13.02 2.34
C ALA A 148 13.49 -11.95 1.29
N PRO A 149 14.45 -12.20 0.37
CA PRO A 149 14.79 -11.26 -0.69
C PRO A 149 13.66 -11.07 -1.71
N THR A 150 12.78 -12.05 -1.89
CA THR A 150 11.65 -12.01 -2.83
C THR A 150 10.35 -12.46 -2.16
N VAL A 151 9.20 -12.01 -2.68
CA VAL A 151 7.87 -12.43 -2.17
C VAL A 151 7.66 -13.93 -2.33
N ALA A 152 8.09 -14.49 -3.46
CA ALA A 152 8.03 -15.94 -3.68
C ALA A 152 8.84 -16.72 -2.63
N ALA A 153 10.06 -16.26 -2.30
CA ALA A 153 10.87 -16.89 -1.27
C ALA A 153 10.24 -16.72 0.12
N LEU A 154 9.58 -15.60 0.40
CA LEU A 154 8.87 -15.37 1.66
C LEU A 154 7.73 -16.37 1.84
N VAL A 155 6.89 -16.55 0.82
CA VAL A 155 5.78 -17.51 0.85
C VAL A 155 6.28 -18.95 0.95
N ALA A 156 7.37 -19.29 0.26
CA ALA A 156 7.97 -20.63 0.32
C ALA A 156 8.54 -21.01 1.71
N ARG A 157 8.79 -20.04 2.59
CA ARG A 157 9.23 -20.29 3.97
C ARG A 157 8.07 -20.70 4.90
N LEU A 158 6.83 -20.48 4.50
CA LEU A 158 5.67 -20.82 5.34
C LEU A 158 5.46 -22.34 5.36
N ALA A 159 5.30 -22.90 6.57
CA ALA A 159 5.00 -24.32 6.74
C ALA A 159 3.62 -24.72 6.19
N VAL A 160 2.68 -23.75 6.14
CA VAL A 160 1.33 -23.94 5.61
C VAL A 160 1.03 -22.78 4.67
N ALA A 161 0.51 -23.09 3.47
CA ALA A 161 0.11 -22.08 2.51
C ALA A 161 -0.92 -21.11 3.13
N PRO A 162 -0.74 -19.79 2.97
CA PRO A 162 -1.65 -18.83 3.56
C PRO A 162 -2.99 -18.83 2.82
N ALA A 163 -4.08 -18.59 3.54
CA ALA A 163 -5.41 -18.44 2.92
C ALA A 163 -5.46 -17.18 2.02
N VAL A 164 -4.81 -16.11 2.46
CA VAL A 164 -4.72 -14.83 1.75
C VAL A 164 -3.33 -14.23 1.99
N VAL A 165 -2.74 -13.66 0.95
CA VAL A 165 -1.56 -12.80 1.02
C VAL A 165 -1.98 -11.36 0.76
N GLY A 166 -1.93 -10.52 1.78
CA GLY A 166 -1.99 -9.06 1.62
C GLY A 166 -0.59 -8.51 1.35
N ILE A 167 -0.48 -7.53 0.45
CA ILE A 167 0.81 -6.89 0.14
C ILE A 167 0.66 -5.38 -0.08
N ASP A 168 1.57 -4.59 0.48
CA ASP A 168 1.67 -3.14 0.25
C ASP A 168 2.45 -2.82 -1.03
N ILE A 169 1.85 -3.19 -2.16
CA ILE A 169 2.35 -2.85 -3.48
C ILE A 169 1.17 -2.80 -4.46
N PRO A 170 1.18 -1.89 -5.45
CA PRO A 170 0.14 -1.86 -6.47
C PRO A 170 -0.01 -3.18 -7.25
N ILE A 171 -1.24 -3.69 -7.33
CA ILE A 171 -1.66 -4.82 -8.18
C ILE A 171 -2.65 -4.31 -9.24
N GLY A 172 -2.43 -4.69 -10.50
CA GLY A 172 -3.20 -4.15 -11.63
C GLY A 172 -2.68 -2.77 -12.02
N LEU A 173 -1.77 -2.73 -12.99
CA LEU A 173 -1.06 -1.49 -13.35
C LEU A 173 -1.78 -0.73 -14.47
N PRO A 174 -1.95 0.60 -14.36
CA PRO A 174 -2.61 1.37 -15.40
C PRO A 174 -1.74 1.42 -16.65
N ASP A 175 -2.34 1.23 -17.82
CA ASP A 175 -1.68 1.48 -19.10
C ASP A 175 -1.58 2.99 -19.38
N THR A 176 -2.63 3.73 -18.99
CA THR A 176 -2.74 5.20 -19.09
C THR A 176 -3.53 5.75 -17.92
N GLY A 177 -3.37 7.05 -17.63
CA GLY A 177 -4.17 7.75 -16.62
C GLY A 177 -3.79 7.39 -15.19
N HIS A 178 -4.77 7.40 -14.29
CA HIS A 178 -4.59 7.08 -12.88
C HIS A 178 -5.60 6.00 -12.46
N ARG A 179 -5.22 5.21 -11.46
CA ARG A 179 -6.10 4.20 -10.86
C ARG A 179 -7.14 4.82 -9.93
N LEU A 180 -8.39 4.39 -10.03
CA LEU A 180 -9.45 4.70 -9.08
C LEU A 180 -9.16 4.10 -7.70
N ALA A 181 -8.42 2.99 -7.62
CA ALA A 181 -7.98 2.42 -6.35
C ALA A 181 -7.19 3.44 -5.52
N ASP A 182 -6.22 4.12 -6.14
CA ASP A 182 -5.39 5.13 -5.48
C ASP A 182 -6.22 6.36 -5.07
N VAL A 183 -7.24 6.72 -5.86
CA VAL A 183 -8.14 7.84 -5.55
C VAL A 183 -9.02 7.50 -4.37
N ALA A 184 -9.65 6.32 -4.38
CA ALA A 184 -10.52 5.84 -3.31
C ALA A 184 -9.75 5.64 -1.99
N ALA A 185 -8.53 5.09 -2.04
CA ALA A 185 -7.71 4.98 -0.84
C ALA A 185 -7.34 6.35 -0.24
N ARG A 186 -7.09 7.37 -1.07
CA ARG A 186 -6.84 8.74 -0.57
C ARG A 186 -8.05 9.39 0.09
N THR A 187 -9.27 8.98 -0.27
CA THR A 187 -10.48 9.54 0.36
C THR A 187 -10.72 8.97 1.75
N GLU A 188 -10.21 7.77 2.04
CA GLU A 188 -10.27 7.16 3.37
C GLU A 188 -9.30 7.80 4.36
N LEU A 189 -8.19 8.38 3.87
CA LEU A 189 -7.15 8.89 4.74
C LEU A 189 -7.49 10.27 5.34
N PRO A 190 -7.10 10.52 6.61
CA PRO A 190 -7.32 11.79 7.26
C PRO A 190 -6.55 12.93 6.58
N VAL A 191 -6.98 14.16 6.84
CA VAL A 191 -6.32 15.36 6.33
C VAL A 191 -4.85 15.36 6.74
N GLY A 192 -3.96 15.66 5.79
CA GLY A 192 -2.51 15.62 5.99
C GLY A 192 -1.86 14.25 5.77
N ARG A 193 -2.64 13.18 5.58
CA ARG A 193 -2.13 11.83 5.26
C ARG A 193 -2.38 11.37 3.83
N LYS A 194 -3.17 12.10 3.04
CA LYS A 194 -3.48 11.76 1.64
C LYS A 194 -2.25 11.52 0.74
N SER A 195 -1.08 12.05 1.10
CA SER A 195 0.17 11.86 0.38
C SER A 195 0.88 10.53 0.66
N SER A 196 0.43 9.72 1.63
CA SER A 196 0.99 8.39 1.87
C SER A 196 0.60 7.39 0.77
N VAL A 197 -0.56 7.58 0.14
CA VAL A 197 -0.95 6.83 -1.07
C VAL A 197 -0.35 7.53 -2.29
N PHE A 198 0.79 7.04 -2.76
CA PHE A 198 1.43 7.52 -3.98
C PHE A 198 0.66 7.08 -5.22
N PRO A 199 0.64 7.89 -6.31
CA PRO A 199 0.08 7.43 -7.57
C PRO A 199 0.86 6.23 -8.10
N THR A 200 0.15 5.17 -8.46
CA THR A 200 0.72 3.98 -9.09
C THR A 200 1.35 4.38 -10.42
N PRO A 201 2.63 4.09 -10.67
CA PRO A 201 3.26 4.35 -11.96
C PRO A 201 2.59 3.57 -13.08
N ALA A 202 2.51 4.15 -14.28
CA ALA A 202 2.03 3.44 -15.45
C ALA A 202 2.91 2.22 -15.75
N ARG A 203 2.32 1.16 -16.34
CA ARG A 203 3.03 -0.10 -16.65
C ARG A 203 4.34 0.13 -17.43
N ALA A 204 4.31 1.01 -18.42
CA ALA A 204 5.50 1.34 -19.20
C ALA A 204 6.62 1.99 -18.36
N ALA A 205 6.27 2.74 -17.31
CA ALA A 205 7.24 3.32 -16.40
C ALA A 205 7.84 2.27 -15.46
N VAL A 206 7.04 1.30 -15.00
CA VAL A 206 7.51 0.17 -14.18
C VAL A 206 8.50 -0.71 -14.95
N ALA A 207 8.31 -0.87 -16.26
CA ALA A 207 9.18 -1.68 -17.11
C ALA A 207 10.52 -1.00 -17.49
N ALA A 208 10.68 0.30 -17.20
CA ALA A 208 11.87 1.05 -17.58
C ALA A 208 13.05 0.79 -16.62
N THR A 209 14.27 0.89 -17.14
CA THR A 209 15.50 0.56 -16.38
C THR A 209 16.16 1.77 -15.74
N THR A 210 15.93 2.96 -16.31
CA THR A 210 16.45 4.23 -15.79
C THR A 210 15.33 5.14 -15.35
N TRP A 211 15.63 6.04 -14.41
CA TRP A 211 14.65 7.02 -13.93
C TRP A 211 14.18 7.93 -15.08
N GLN A 212 15.08 8.33 -15.98
CA GLN A 212 14.78 9.18 -17.13
C GLN A 212 13.74 8.53 -18.06
N GLU A 213 13.95 7.27 -18.43
CA GLU A 213 13.01 6.48 -19.24
C GLU A 213 11.68 6.31 -18.52
N ALA A 214 11.70 5.90 -17.25
CA ALA A 214 10.51 5.67 -16.44
C ALA A 214 9.67 6.95 -16.31
N ASN A 215 10.32 8.08 -16.06
CA ASN A 215 9.68 9.38 -15.94
C ASN A 215 9.09 9.86 -17.27
N ALA A 216 9.79 9.67 -18.38
CA ALA A 216 9.28 9.99 -19.71
C ALA A 216 8.05 9.13 -20.05
N ALA A 217 8.13 7.82 -19.83
CA ALA A 217 7.03 6.88 -20.03
C ALA A 217 5.83 7.24 -19.15
N ASN A 218 6.04 7.56 -17.88
CA ASN A 218 4.97 7.94 -16.96
C ASN A 218 4.30 9.25 -17.38
N ARG A 219 5.07 10.27 -17.81
CA ARG A 219 4.50 11.52 -18.32
C ARG A 219 3.67 11.28 -19.57
N SER A 220 4.16 10.46 -20.50
CA SER A 220 3.45 10.13 -21.73
C SER A 220 2.12 9.42 -21.44
N ALA A 221 2.09 8.51 -20.48
CA ALA A 221 0.91 7.70 -20.16
C ALA A 221 -0.10 8.42 -19.25
N THR A 222 0.38 9.29 -18.35
CA THR A 222 -0.45 9.84 -17.24
C THR A 222 -0.53 11.36 -17.22
N GLY A 223 0.28 12.05 -18.02
CA GLY A 223 0.48 13.50 -17.95
C GLY A 223 1.31 13.98 -16.76
N LYS A 224 1.79 13.07 -15.89
CA LYS A 224 2.51 13.42 -14.65
C LYS A 224 3.90 12.77 -14.59
N GLY A 225 4.83 13.49 -13.98
CA GLY A 225 6.18 13.00 -13.73
C GLY A 225 6.22 11.89 -12.67
N LEU A 226 7.30 11.10 -12.71
CA LEU A 226 7.61 10.06 -11.74
C LEU A 226 8.67 10.57 -10.76
N SER A 227 8.37 10.51 -9.45
CA SER A 227 9.34 10.85 -8.42
C SER A 227 10.42 9.77 -8.31
N HIS A 228 11.60 10.12 -7.77
CA HIS A 228 12.64 9.11 -7.48
C HIS A 228 12.17 8.07 -6.47
N GLN A 229 11.33 8.46 -5.50
CA GLN A 229 10.76 7.52 -4.53
C GLN A 229 9.87 6.47 -5.22
N ALA A 230 8.97 6.92 -6.12
CA ALA A 230 8.12 6.00 -6.87
C ALA A 230 8.93 5.11 -7.82
N PHE A 231 9.97 5.67 -8.46
CA PHE A 231 10.89 4.88 -9.29
C PHE A 231 11.65 3.81 -8.51
N ASN A 232 12.12 4.12 -7.30
CA ASN A 232 12.81 3.14 -6.45
C ASN A 232 11.89 1.96 -6.05
N LEU A 233 10.56 2.14 -6.10
CA LEU A 233 9.59 1.07 -5.87
C LEU A 233 9.27 0.27 -7.15
N CYS A 234 9.54 0.78 -8.35
CA CYS A 234 9.20 0.10 -9.61
C CYS A 234 9.76 -1.32 -9.70
N GLY A 235 10.97 -1.57 -9.18
CA GLY A 235 11.53 -2.93 -9.15
C GLY A 235 10.68 -3.91 -8.32
N LYS A 236 10.16 -3.46 -7.16
CA LYS A 236 9.27 -4.25 -6.30
C LYS A 236 7.88 -4.42 -6.92
N VAL A 237 7.36 -3.38 -7.56
CA VAL A 237 6.11 -3.44 -8.32
C VAL A 237 6.23 -4.46 -9.45
N ALA A 238 7.33 -4.44 -10.22
CA ALA A 238 7.59 -5.38 -11.29
C ALA A 238 7.72 -6.82 -10.79
N GLU A 239 8.40 -7.03 -9.65
CA GLU A 239 8.52 -8.33 -9.00
C GLU A 239 7.14 -8.92 -8.67
N VAL A 240 6.26 -8.11 -8.08
CA VAL A 240 4.93 -8.57 -7.64
C VAL A 240 3.96 -8.72 -8.81
N ASP A 241 4.00 -7.83 -9.80
CA ASP A 241 3.23 -8.00 -11.05
C ASP A 241 3.55 -9.34 -11.71
N ALA A 242 4.85 -9.65 -11.87
CA ALA A 242 5.29 -10.93 -12.44
C ALA A 242 4.87 -12.12 -11.58
N TRP A 243 5.00 -12.01 -10.26
CA TRP A 243 4.63 -13.06 -9.31
C TRP A 243 3.13 -13.39 -9.34
N VAL A 244 2.27 -12.37 -9.26
CA VAL A 244 0.80 -12.55 -9.28
C VAL A 244 0.33 -13.11 -10.63
N ARG A 245 0.90 -12.64 -11.74
CA ARG A 245 0.56 -13.13 -13.09
C ARG A 245 1.03 -14.55 -13.35
N GLY A 246 1.96 -15.08 -12.55
CA GLY A 246 2.46 -16.45 -12.63
C GLY A 246 1.44 -17.53 -12.27
N GLY A 247 0.24 -17.18 -11.77
CA GLY A 247 -0.83 -18.15 -11.51
C GLY A 247 -0.58 -19.00 -10.27
N LEU A 248 -0.45 -18.35 -9.11
CA LEU A 248 0.07 -18.94 -7.86
C LEU A 248 -0.84 -19.96 -7.18
N GLY A 249 -2.13 -20.02 -7.55
CA GLY A 249 -3.14 -20.75 -6.77
C GLY A 249 -3.40 -20.15 -5.39
N LEU A 250 -2.92 -18.93 -5.13
CA LEU A 250 -3.11 -18.17 -3.89
C LEU A 250 -3.99 -16.95 -4.14
N VAL A 251 -4.74 -16.55 -3.11
CA VAL A 251 -5.44 -15.26 -3.12
C VAL A 251 -4.45 -14.18 -2.69
N VAL A 252 -4.12 -13.27 -3.60
CA VAL A 252 -3.24 -12.13 -3.36
C VAL A 252 -4.03 -10.84 -3.52
N ILE A 253 -3.97 -9.96 -2.52
CA ILE A 253 -4.68 -8.69 -2.49
C ILE A 253 -3.73 -7.54 -2.19
N GLU A 254 -3.96 -6.40 -2.82
CA GLU A 254 -3.27 -5.15 -2.49
C GLU A 254 -3.91 -4.53 -1.24
N VAL A 255 -3.08 -4.11 -0.30
CA VAL A 255 -3.50 -3.50 0.97
C VAL A 255 -2.57 -2.35 1.30
N HIS A 256 -3.13 -1.20 1.70
CA HIS A 256 -2.33 -0.06 2.14
C HIS A 256 -2.30 0.05 3.68
N PRO A 257 -1.12 0.04 4.33
CA PRO A 257 -1.01 0.08 5.79
C PRO A 257 -1.67 1.30 6.43
N GLU A 258 -1.52 2.51 5.86
CA GLU A 258 -2.17 3.69 6.47
C GLU A 258 -3.70 3.62 6.38
N VAL A 259 -4.27 3.02 5.32
CA VAL A 259 -5.72 2.85 5.20
C VAL A 259 -6.20 1.80 6.21
N SER A 260 -5.42 0.73 6.39
CA SER A 260 -5.68 -0.31 7.40
C SER A 260 -5.61 0.26 8.82
N PHE A 261 -4.61 1.10 9.12
CA PHE A 261 -4.50 1.76 10.42
C PHE A 261 -5.63 2.77 10.69
N THR A 262 -6.06 3.52 9.67
CA THR A 262 -7.27 4.35 9.77
C THR A 262 -8.50 3.49 10.10
N ALA A 263 -8.69 2.36 9.41
CA ALA A 263 -9.80 1.45 9.71
C ALA A 263 -9.70 0.77 11.09
N LEU A 264 -8.50 0.64 11.64
CA LEU A 264 -8.24 0.21 13.02
C LEU A 264 -8.51 1.31 14.07
N GLY A 265 -8.93 2.52 13.65
CA GLY A 265 -9.21 3.65 14.54
C GLY A 265 -7.98 4.46 14.94
N ALA A 266 -6.88 4.36 14.19
CA ALA A 266 -5.66 5.13 14.44
C ALA A 266 -5.61 6.41 13.60
N ASP A 267 -6.64 7.26 13.66
CA ASP A 267 -6.81 8.39 12.72
C ASP A 267 -5.85 9.56 12.98
N THR A 268 -5.25 9.63 14.18
CA THR A 268 -4.33 10.69 14.61
C THR A 268 -2.92 10.17 14.84
N LEU A 269 -2.37 9.48 13.84
CA LEU A 269 -1.01 8.96 13.97
C LEU A 269 0.00 10.12 13.98
N ALA A 270 0.85 10.14 14.99
CA ALA A 270 2.18 10.73 14.83
C ALA A 270 2.94 9.98 13.72
N SER A 271 4.02 10.56 13.21
CA SER A 271 4.87 9.89 12.21
C SER A 271 5.27 8.49 12.70
N LYS A 272 5.23 7.47 11.81
CA LYS A 272 5.61 6.08 12.15
C LYS A 272 7.05 5.95 12.67
N LYS A 273 7.88 6.96 12.39
CA LYS A 273 9.27 7.05 12.85
C LYS A 273 9.41 7.47 14.31
N THR A 274 8.38 8.04 14.93
CA THR A 274 8.41 8.45 16.35
C THR A 274 7.98 7.31 17.27
N ALA A 275 8.43 7.34 18.54
CA ALA A 275 8.01 6.36 19.54
C ALA A 275 6.50 6.39 19.77
N ALA A 276 5.90 7.58 19.85
CA ALA A 276 4.46 7.75 19.96
C ALA A 276 3.71 7.15 18.76
N GLY A 277 4.18 7.39 17.54
CA GLY A 277 3.55 6.85 16.33
C GLY A 277 3.62 5.33 16.22
N ARG A 278 4.67 4.69 16.78
CA ARG A 278 4.77 3.24 16.92
C ARG A 278 3.81 2.71 17.99
N ALA A 279 3.80 3.32 19.18
CA ALA A 279 2.95 2.91 20.28
C ALA A 279 1.46 2.94 19.92
N THR A 280 1.00 3.96 19.17
CA THR A 280 -0.40 4.02 18.69
C THR A 280 -0.73 2.89 17.73
N ARG A 281 0.19 2.54 16.80
CA ARG A 281 0.00 1.43 15.86
C ARG A 281 -0.05 0.08 16.57
N GLU A 282 0.86 -0.15 17.51
CA GLU A 282 0.87 -1.34 18.37
C GLU A 282 -0.41 -1.45 19.20
N ALA A 283 -0.88 -0.35 19.79
CA ALA A 283 -2.12 -0.32 20.56
C ALA A 283 -3.34 -0.64 19.69
N ALA A 284 -3.39 -0.10 18.46
CA ALA A 284 -4.48 -0.38 17.51
C ALA A 284 -4.51 -1.85 17.09
N LEU A 285 -3.35 -2.44 16.76
CA LEU A 285 -3.23 -3.87 16.45
C LEU A 285 -3.63 -4.74 17.65
N ARG A 286 -3.18 -4.38 18.86
CA ARG A 286 -3.55 -5.09 20.10
C ARG A 286 -5.05 -5.03 20.38
N ALA A 287 -5.68 -3.87 20.19
CA ALA A 287 -7.12 -3.71 20.35
C ALA A 287 -7.91 -4.56 19.36
N ALA A 288 -7.36 -4.81 18.17
CA ALA A 288 -7.90 -5.74 17.18
C ALA A 288 -7.57 -7.22 17.45
N GLY A 289 -6.94 -7.54 18.60
CA GLY A 289 -6.60 -8.91 18.98
C GLY A 289 -5.33 -9.45 18.32
N ILE A 290 -4.50 -8.60 17.72
CA ILE A 290 -3.21 -8.97 17.13
C ILE A 290 -2.09 -8.74 18.14
N VAL A 291 -1.47 -9.83 18.56
CA VAL A 291 -0.28 -9.83 19.43
C VAL A 291 0.96 -9.73 18.55
N VAL A 292 1.43 -8.50 18.43
CA VAL A 292 2.70 -8.16 17.76
C VAL A 292 3.87 -8.63 18.64
N PRO A 293 4.90 -9.31 18.09
CA PRO A 293 6.08 -9.72 18.85
C PRO A 293 6.78 -8.51 19.50
N ALA A 294 7.23 -8.67 20.75
CA ALA A 294 7.98 -7.61 21.43
C ALA A 294 9.28 -7.26 20.71
N ASP A 295 9.92 -8.26 20.10
CA ASP A 295 11.04 -8.05 19.19
C ASP A 295 10.53 -7.91 17.75
N LEU A 296 10.18 -6.68 17.40
CA LEU A 296 9.81 -6.30 16.03
C LEU A 296 11.00 -6.32 15.06
N ARG A 297 12.22 -6.60 15.55
CA ARG A 297 13.45 -6.47 14.77
C ARG A 297 13.99 -7.84 14.38
N GLY A 298 13.68 -8.25 13.14
CA GLY A 298 14.48 -9.26 12.44
C GLY A 298 15.73 -8.63 11.79
N PRO A 299 16.71 -9.43 11.35
CA PRO A 299 17.83 -8.94 10.54
C PRO A 299 17.32 -8.16 9.32
N GLY A 300 17.61 -6.85 9.29
CA GLY A 300 17.22 -5.96 8.18
C GLY A 300 15.76 -5.46 8.19
N VAL A 301 15.03 -5.64 9.29
CA VAL A 301 13.62 -5.19 9.44
C VAL A 301 13.52 -3.94 10.31
N GLY A 302 12.94 -2.88 9.75
CA GLY A 302 12.52 -1.71 10.50
C GLY A 302 11.29 -2.04 11.35
N ALA A 303 11.19 -1.45 12.55
CA ALA A 303 10.00 -1.66 13.38
C ALA A 303 8.73 -1.08 12.71
N ASP A 304 8.89 -0.06 11.86
CA ASP A 304 7.82 0.47 11.02
C ASP A 304 7.37 -0.55 9.96
N ASP A 305 8.30 -1.14 9.20
CA ASP A 305 7.96 -2.14 8.17
C ASP A 305 7.27 -3.38 8.79
N ALA A 306 7.69 -3.81 10.00
CA ALA A 306 7.05 -4.91 10.71
C ALA A 306 5.60 -4.59 11.14
N LEU A 307 5.35 -3.37 11.61
CA LEU A 307 4.00 -2.92 11.99
C LEU A 307 3.11 -2.75 10.76
N ASP A 308 3.65 -2.24 9.66
CA ASP A 308 2.94 -2.10 8.39
C ASP A 308 2.57 -3.49 7.85
N ALA A 309 3.48 -4.47 7.88
CA ALA A 309 3.17 -5.87 7.54
C ALA A 309 2.08 -6.48 8.46
N CYS A 310 2.07 -6.16 9.76
CA CYS A 310 1.00 -6.61 10.67
C CYS A 310 -0.36 -6.00 10.32
N ALA A 311 -0.41 -4.71 9.95
CA ALA A 311 -1.63 -4.06 9.50
C ALA A 311 -2.14 -4.66 8.19
N VAL A 312 -1.23 -5.00 7.27
CA VAL A 312 -1.57 -5.73 6.04
C VAL A 312 -2.13 -7.12 6.36
N ALA A 313 -1.55 -7.84 7.33
CA ALA A 313 -2.02 -9.15 7.76
C ALA A 313 -3.42 -9.08 8.40
N TRP A 314 -3.72 -8.00 9.13
CA TRP A 314 -5.06 -7.75 9.69
C TRP A 314 -6.12 -7.66 8.60
N THR A 315 -5.86 -6.87 7.55
CA THR A 315 -6.78 -6.76 6.40
C THR A 315 -6.89 -8.09 5.65
N ALA A 316 -5.78 -8.81 5.46
CA ALA A 316 -5.80 -10.14 4.84
C ALA A 316 -6.68 -11.14 5.63
N LEU A 317 -6.65 -11.08 6.97
CA LEU A 317 -7.50 -11.89 7.84
C LEU A 317 -8.98 -11.55 7.65
N ARG A 318 -9.31 -10.26 7.60
CA ARG A 318 -10.67 -9.80 7.31
C ARG A 318 -11.13 -10.26 5.93
N HIS A 319 -10.26 -10.20 4.93
CA HIS A 319 -10.58 -10.71 3.60
C HIS A 319 -10.87 -12.21 3.61
N ALA A 320 -10.04 -13.00 4.29
CA ALA A 320 -10.26 -14.44 4.45
C ALA A 320 -11.58 -14.78 5.16
N ARG A 321 -12.11 -13.86 5.97
CA ARG A 321 -13.41 -13.98 6.67
C ARG A 321 -14.60 -13.38 5.90
N GLY A 322 -14.36 -12.72 4.76
CA GLY A 322 -15.41 -11.97 4.03
C GLY A 322 -15.82 -10.65 4.71
N GLU A 323 -14.96 -10.09 5.55
CA GLU A 323 -15.19 -8.89 6.36
C GLU A 323 -14.46 -7.64 5.81
N SER A 324 -13.62 -7.80 4.78
CA SER A 324 -12.96 -6.69 4.09
C SER A 324 -13.87 -6.09 3.03
N ARG A 325 -13.74 -4.79 2.76
CA ARG A 325 -14.29 -4.13 1.58
C ARG A 325 -13.17 -3.79 0.58
N THR A 326 -13.58 -3.36 -0.61
CA THR A 326 -12.71 -3.06 -1.74
C THR A 326 -12.79 -1.58 -2.09
N LEU A 327 -11.65 -0.97 -2.45
CA LEU A 327 -11.53 0.42 -2.86
C LEU A 327 -10.95 0.49 -4.29
N PRO A 328 -11.72 0.94 -5.29
CA PRO A 328 -13.17 1.19 -5.26
C PRO A 328 -13.98 -0.10 -5.06
N GLU A 329 -15.29 0.02 -4.79
CA GLU A 329 -16.19 -1.14 -4.63
C GLU A 329 -16.17 -2.07 -5.85
N VAL A 330 -16.08 -1.49 -7.06
CA VAL A 330 -15.92 -2.23 -8.31
C VAL A 330 -14.52 -1.98 -8.86
N ALA A 331 -13.66 -2.99 -8.75
CA ALA A 331 -12.27 -2.93 -9.20
C ALA A 331 -12.16 -2.68 -10.71
N GLU A 332 -11.26 -1.78 -11.09
CA GLU A 332 -10.87 -1.59 -12.49
C GLU A 332 -10.00 -2.76 -12.97
N ARG A 333 -9.93 -2.97 -14.28
CA ARG A 333 -8.99 -3.91 -14.90
C ARG A 333 -8.34 -3.24 -16.09
N PHE A 334 -7.03 -3.44 -16.23
CA PHE A 334 -6.24 -2.91 -17.34
C PHE A 334 -5.83 -4.05 -18.28
N SER A 335 -4.86 -3.82 -19.17
CA SER A 335 -4.38 -4.83 -20.12
C SER A 335 -3.82 -6.11 -19.49
N ASP A 336 -3.44 -6.09 -18.20
CA ASP A 336 -3.02 -7.28 -17.46
C ASP A 336 -4.17 -8.17 -16.97
N GLY A 337 -5.41 -7.69 -17.04
CA GLY A 337 -6.59 -8.38 -16.55
C GLY A 337 -6.68 -8.51 -15.02
N LEU A 338 -5.72 -7.95 -14.27
CA LEU A 338 -5.72 -7.98 -12.80
C LEU A 338 -6.73 -6.96 -12.26
N ALA A 339 -7.35 -7.29 -11.13
CA ALA A 339 -8.25 -6.36 -10.44
C ALA A 339 -7.42 -5.30 -9.72
N ALA A 340 -7.53 -4.05 -10.14
CA ALA A 340 -6.90 -2.91 -9.50
C ALA A 340 -7.79 -2.40 -8.37
N ALA A 341 -7.46 -2.79 -7.15
CA ALA A 341 -8.20 -2.41 -5.95
C ALA A 341 -7.34 -2.52 -4.69
N ILE A 342 -7.62 -1.65 -3.71
CA ILE A 342 -7.05 -1.71 -2.37
C ILE A 342 -8.10 -2.28 -1.41
N HIS A 343 -7.72 -3.27 -0.61
CA HIS A 343 -8.60 -3.89 0.38
C HIS A 343 -8.40 -3.28 1.77
N VAL A 344 -9.48 -3.23 2.56
CA VAL A 344 -9.51 -2.74 3.97
C VAL A 344 -10.57 -3.45 4.81
#